data_AF-A0A7W5E3F1-F1
#
_entry.id   AF-A0A7W5E3F1-F1
#
_cell.length_a   1.000
_cell.length_b   1.000
_cell.length_c   1.000
_cell.angle_alpha   90.00
_cell.angle_beta   90.00
_cell.angle_gamma   90.00
#
_symmetry.space_group_name_H-M   'P 1'
#
loop_
_entity.id
_entity.type
_entity.pdbx_description
1 polymer ?
#
loop_
_entity_poly.entity_id
_entity_poly.type
_entity_poly.pdbx_seq_one_letter_code
_entity_poly.pdbx_strand_id
1 'polypeptide(L)'
;MVALLAVGLLVATVMLFRRRKSSGRGAAFICLIVSIGLHVAILVWVPRLSLFFSGGGRVAESGDAPGESPVSVAVFDPSLTEADFSDDESLSDQLSRGEDSESDDSGDMITPLSLGLPIAELQVPTTSPAEHPSDEAPPTEPAAEDIADLFASTVPTSLASVSKASPQEPANDVDDLLGDWLEETLAPPKVDPVVTPEPIAASESTNASATPPQSTVARSTQSTESTHSERAEESNRTASSKAHIPGQIDEDFAARQGAAKSEALNATGGDANTEASVAAALKFLAEQQRADGAWDPLASGAGRERAPLGLQRGSAGKRAETGLTGLALLSLLGAGNTHQSGEYRDNVYRGLVYLLGRQRSDGSLAGDASIYAAHYCHAMASLALAEASAMTGDPAAIEATRRAVAYSRSTQHPVTGGWRYTRGDTGDLSQLGWQAMLLDGARRGGVFDTNVERENSQRMQTGVAKFLATVRTGKAGGSAAYRPGERPTPTMTAEALATRLLIGENVPQETIREAEAVLMGALPGRTAGPDNLYYWYYATLALHQLQDDAWDTWNAAMKQRLLATQRPDGSWPDSTLWGGYGGTVYTTSMATLCLETYYRHQLRR
;
A
#
# COMPACT_ATOMS: atom_id res chain seq x y z
N MET A 1 2.58 41.15 0.88
CA MET A 1 1.84 42.44 0.82
C MET A 1 1.14 42.69 -0.52
N VAL A 2 1.83 42.60 -1.67
CA VAL A 2 1.23 42.89 -3.00
C VAL A 2 0.00 42.01 -3.30
N ALA A 3 0.05 40.69 -3.03
CA ALA A 3 -1.10 39.80 -3.21
C ALA A 3 -2.33 40.17 -2.35
N LEU A 4 -2.13 40.58 -1.10
CA LEU A 4 -3.21 41.01 -0.21
C LEU A 4 -3.86 42.31 -0.71
N LEU A 5 -3.06 43.22 -1.27
CA LEU A 5 -3.54 44.46 -1.91
C LEU A 5 -4.37 44.16 -3.18
N ALA A 6 -3.95 43.17 -3.96
CA ALA A 6 -4.66 42.73 -5.18
C ALA A 6 -6.06 42.18 -4.86
N VAL A 7 -6.14 41.32 -3.83
CA VAL A 7 -7.39 40.72 -3.34
C VAL A 7 -8.28 41.79 -2.70
N GLY A 8 -7.73 42.70 -1.90
CA GLY A 8 -8.49 43.80 -1.30
C GLY A 8 -9.16 44.71 -2.34
N LEU A 9 -8.47 45.02 -3.43
CA LEU A 9 -9.02 45.82 -4.54
C LEU A 9 -10.11 45.06 -5.33
N LEU A 10 -9.98 43.74 -5.46
CA LEU A 10 -11.00 42.90 -6.11
C LEU A 10 -12.31 42.89 -5.29
N VAL A 11 -12.21 42.75 -3.96
CA VAL A 11 -13.36 42.80 -3.05
C VAL A 11 -14.03 44.18 -3.09
N ALA A 12 -13.24 45.26 -3.05
CA ALA A 12 -13.77 46.63 -3.18
C ALA A 12 -14.48 46.85 -4.53
N THR A 13 -13.97 46.27 -5.61
CA THR A 13 -14.59 46.32 -6.94
C THR A 13 -15.96 45.65 -6.95
N VAL A 14 -16.07 44.43 -6.41
CA VAL A 14 -17.35 43.71 -6.31
C VAL A 14 -18.37 44.48 -5.46
N MET A 15 -17.93 45.07 -4.36
CA MET A 15 -18.81 45.90 -3.50
C MET A 15 -19.31 47.16 -4.20
N LEU A 16 -18.47 47.82 -5.01
CA LEU A 16 -18.84 49.03 -5.75
C LEU A 16 -19.78 48.72 -6.93
N PHE A 17 -19.62 47.58 -7.60
CA PHE A 17 -20.56 47.15 -8.65
C PHE A 17 -21.92 46.69 -8.12
N ARG A 18 -22.00 46.21 -6.87
CA ARG A 18 -23.28 45.84 -6.22
C ARG A 18 -24.12 47.03 -5.76
N ARG A 19 -23.60 48.26 -5.80
CA ARG A 19 -24.38 49.46 -5.44
C ARG A 19 -25.38 49.84 -6.55
N ARG A 20 -26.63 50.07 -6.14
CA ARG A 20 -27.78 50.34 -7.04
C ARG A 20 -27.74 51.72 -7.72
N LYS A 21 -26.93 52.65 -7.23
CA LYS A 21 -26.74 53.99 -7.82
C LYS A 21 -25.50 54.00 -8.73
N SER A 22 -25.62 54.60 -9.92
CA SER A 22 -24.57 54.64 -10.94
C SER A 22 -23.31 55.45 -10.55
N SER A 23 -23.41 56.28 -9.51
CA SER A 23 -22.30 57.05 -8.95
C SER A 23 -21.32 56.13 -8.19
N GLY A 24 -20.31 55.63 -8.89
CA GLY A 24 -19.29 54.76 -8.31
C GLY A 24 -18.69 53.76 -9.30
N ARG A 25 -19.34 53.58 -10.47
CA ARG A 25 -18.88 52.65 -11.52
C ARG A 25 -17.50 53.04 -12.09
N GLY A 26 -17.19 54.33 -12.18
CA GLY A 26 -15.85 54.79 -12.60
C GLY A 26 -14.75 54.38 -11.62
N ALA A 27 -14.99 54.49 -10.31
CA ALA A 27 -14.05 54.03 -9.30
C ALA A 27 -13.92 52.50 -9.28
N ALA A 28 -15.01 51.77 -9.53
CA ALA A 28 -15.00 50.31 -9.64
C ALA A 28 -14.14 49.84 -10.83
N PHE A 29 -14.23 50.52 -11.98
CA PHE A 29 -13.38 50.23 -13.14
C PHE A 29 -11.90 50.49 -12.86
N ILE A 30 -11.56 51.58 -12.16
CA ILE A 30 -10.17 51.87 -11.79
C ILE A 30 -9.63 50.79 -10.83
N CYS A 31 -10.39 50.39 -9.82
CA CYS A 31 -10.00 49.32 -8.90
C CYS A 31 -9.82 47.97 -9.62
N LEU A 32 -10.69 47.66 -10.59
CA LEU A 32 -10.58 46.45 -11.40
C LEU A 32 -9.29 46.44 -12.24
N ILE A 33 -9.01 47.55 -12.95
CA ILE A 33 -7.82 47.67 -13.80
C ILE A 33 -6.54 47.56 -12.95
N VAL A 34 -6.49 48.22 -11.79
CA VAL A 34 -5.34 48.13 -10.89
C VAL A 34 -5.18 46.73 -10.31
N SER A 35 -6.28 46.05 -9.95
CA SER A 35 -6.24 44.67 -9.45
C SER A 35 -5.74 43.69 -10.51
N ILE A 36 -6.24 43.79 -11.75
CA ILE A 36 -5.79 42.96 -12.88
C ILE A 36 -4.30 43.21 -13.15
N GLY A 37 -3.88 44.48 -13.19
CA GLY A 37 -2.46 44.85 -13.38
C GLY A 37 -1.55 44.26 -12.31
N LEU A 38 -1.99 44.25 -11.04
CA LEU A 38 -1.23 43.68 -9.94
C LEU A 38 -1.11 42.14 -10.05
N HIS A 39 -2.18 41.45 -10.45
CA HIS A 39 -2.16 39.99 -10.64
C HIS A 39 -1.28 39.59 -11.82
N VAL A 40 -1.32 40.34 -12.93
CA VAL A 40 -0.43 40.13 -14.08
C VAL A 40 1.04 40.38 -13.67
N ALA A 41 1.31 41.44 -12.89
CA ALA A 41 2.65 41.69 -12.37
C ALA A 41 3.16 40.54 -11.49
N ILE A 42 2.31 39.98 -10.60
CA ILE A 42 2.65 38.80 -9.78
C ILE A 42 2.97 37.60 -10.68
N LEU A 43 2.13 37.29 -11.67
CA LEU A 43 2.34 36.15 -12.57
C LEU A 43 3.63 36.27 -13.41
N VAL A 44 4.04 37.49 -13.76
CA VAL A 44 5.26 37.73 -14.55
C VAL A 44 6.51 37.78 -13.67
N TRP A 45 6.43 38.33 -12.46
CA TRP A 45 7.59 38.55 -11.60
C TRP A 45 7.89 37.38 -10.64
N VAL A 46 6.89 36.62 -10.19
CA VAL A 46 7.13 35.48 -9.29
C VAL A 46 8.03 34.41 -9.91
N PRO A 47 7.87 34.00 -11.19
CA PRO A 47 8.78 33.07 -11.85
C PRO A 47 10.19 33.64 -12.05
N ARG A 48 10.33 34.97 -12.12
CA ARG A 48 11.63 35.64 -12.24
C ARG A 48 12.33 35.80 -10.89
N LEU A 49 11.58 35.95 -9.80
CA LEU A 49 12.13 35.91 -8.43
C LEU A 49 12.65 34.51 -8.07
N SER A 50 12.04 33.44 -8.56
CA SER A 50 12.59 32.08 -8.41
C SER A 50 13.89 31.83 -9.18
N LEU A 51 14.20 32.66 -10.19
CA LEU A 51 15.50 32.65 -10.88
C LEU A 51 16.59 33.45 -10.16
N PHE A 52 16.24 34.27 -9.16
CA PHE A 52 17.20 35.01 -8.32
C PHE A 52 17.55 34.30 -7.00
N PHE A 53 16.85 33.21 -6.64
CA PHE A 53 17.17 32.36 -5.49
C PHE A 53 17.71 30.97 -5.87
N SER A 54 17.98 30.75 -7.16
CA SER A 54 18.66 29.55 -7.66
C SER A 54 19.98 29.98 -8.33
N GLY A 55 21.02 30.12 -7.51
CA GLY A 55 22.35 30.50 -7.96
C GLY A 55 23.35 30.39 -6.83
N GLY A 56 24.07 29.26 -6.78
CA GLY A 56 25.15 29.06 -5.84
C GLY A 56 26.27 30.08 -6.01
N GLY A 57 26.78 30.57 -4.89
CA GLY A 57 27.97 31.42 -4.82
C GLY A 57 28.58 31.36 -3.42
N ARG A 58 29.81 30.85 -3.33
CA ARG A 58 30.71 30.93 -2.17
C ARG A 58 30.93 32.39 -1.77
N VAL A 59 30.78 32.73 -0.49
CA VAL A 59 31.55 33.83 0.17
C VAL A 59 31.79 33.49 1.65
N ALA A 60 32.98 33.89 2.07
CA ALA A 60 33.65 33.74 3.35
C ALA A 60 32.92 34.28 4.61
N GLU A 61 33.46 33.83 5.74
CA GLU A 61 33.18 34.19 7.13
C GLU A 61 32.89 35.68 7.39
N SER A 62 31.86 35.93 8.20
CA SER A 62 31.95 36.86 9.34
C SER A 62 30.73 36.73 10.27
N GLY A 63 30.97 36.26 11.50
CA GLY A 63 30.38 36.83 12.73
C GLY A 63 28.94 36.49 13.14
N ASP A 64 28.84 35.60 14.13
CA ASP A 64 27.88 35.56 15.24
C ASP A 64 26.36 35.45 14.99
N ALA A 65 25.86 34.21 15.01
CA ALA A 65 24.61 33.84 15.70
C ALA A 65 24.60 32.31 15.99
N PRO A 66 24.20 31.85 17.20
CA PRO A 66 24.29 30.45 17.59
C PRO A 66 23.03 29.65 17.19
N GLY A 67 23.23 28.42 16.73
CA GLY A 67 22.28 27.32 16.88
C GLY A 67 21.27 27.14 15.74
N GLU A 68 21.70 26.51 14.65
CA GLU A 68 20.86 25.60 13.85
C GLU A 68 21.79 24.71 13.01
N SER A 69 22.13 23.54 13.56
CA SER A 69 22.86 22.52 12.82
C SER A 69 21.93 21.94 11.74
N PRO A 70 22.31 21.94 10.45
CA PRO A 70 21.59 21.16 9.46
C PRO A 70 21.74 19.68 9.81
N VAL A 71 20.65 19.02 10.18
CA VAL A 71 20.62 17.57 10.38
C VAL A 71 20.98 16.90 9.05
N SER A 72 22.24 16.49 8.90
CA SER A 72 22.60 15.52 7.88
C SER A 72 22.05 14.19 8.33
N VAL A 73 20.98 13.72 7.70
CA VAL A 73 20.55 12.32 7.84
C VAL A 73 21.66 11.47 7.24
N ALA A 74 22.49 10.89 8.09
CA ALA A 74 23.47 9.90 7.69
C ALA A 74 22.71 8.71 7.10
N VAL A 75 22.94 8.45 5.82
CA VAL A 75 22.30 7.37 5.09
C VAL A 75 22.95 6.06 5.52
N PHE A 76 22.22 5.26 6.30
CA PHE A 76 22.50 3.85 6.64
C PHE A 76 24.00 3.57 6.87
N ASP A 77 24.56 4.12 7.95
CA ASP A 77 25.93 3.84 8.38
C ASP A 77 25.95 2.63 9.33
N PRO A 78 26.66 1.54 9.01
CA PRO A 78 26.73 0.33 9.84
C PRO A 78 27.51 0.51 11.16
N SER A 79 28.04 1.70 11.46
CA SER A 79 28.84 1.98 12.67
C SER A 79 28.16 2.88 13.72
N LEU A 80 26.96 3.40 13.45
CA LEU A 80 26.24 4.29 14.37
C LEU A 80 25.53 3.50 15.49
N THR A 81 25.61 4.01 16.72
CA THR A 81 24.97 3.45 17.92
C THR A 81 23.92 4.40 18.49
N GLU A 82 22.99 3.92 19.32
CA GLU A 82 21.93 4.76 19.94
C GLU A 82 22.48 5.97 20.72
N ALA A 83 23.72 5.88 21.23
CA ALA A 83 24.39 6.96 21.95
C ALA A 83 24.71 8.19 21.08
N ASP A 84 24.78 8.03 19.75
CA ASP A 84 25.12 9.12 18.83
C ASP A 84 23.93 10.06 18.57
N PHE A 85 22.73 9.74 19.10
CA PHE A 85 21.50 10.51 18.96
C PHE A 85 20.98 11.09 20.29
N SER A 86 21.69 10.89 21.40
CA SER A 86 21.25 11.27 22.74
C SER A 86 22.18 12.28 23.39
N ASP A 87 22.30 13.49 22.85
CA ASP A 87 22.94 14.61 23.55
C ASP A 87 22.08 15.87 23.44
N ASP A 88 21.07 15.96 24.31
CA ASP A 88 20.56 17.24 24.80
C ASP A 88 20.04 17.04 26.24
N GLU A 89 20.93 17.22 27.23
CA GLU A 89 20.66 17.83 28.55
C GLU A 89 21.85 17.68 29.50
N SER A 90 22.54 18.79 29.81
CA SER A 90 22.80 19.26 31.19
C SER A 90 23.82 20.41 31.19
N LEU A 91 23.32 21.60 30.88
CA LEU A 91 24.01 22.88 31.10
C LEU A 91 23.89 23.26 32.58
N SER A 92 24.59 22.54 33.47
CA SER A 92 24.86 23.01 34.84
C SER A 92 25.86 22.09 35.58
N ASP A 93 27.14 22.20 35.26
CA ASP A 93 28.19 22.30 36.29
C ASP A 93 29.54 22.50 35.59
N GLN A 94 30.49 23.09 36.32
CA GLN A 94 31.88 23.37 35.91
C GLN A 94 32.15 24.75 35.30
N LEU A 95 31.74 25.78 36.04
CA LEU A 95 32.63 26.91 36.28
C LEU A 95 33.47 26.59 37.53
N SER A 96 34.67 26.04 37.36
CA SER A 96 35.83 26.29 38.25
C SER A 96 36.98 25.30 38.01
N ARG A 97 38.04 25.81 37.38
CA ARG A 97 39.47 25.37 37.30
C ARG A 97 39.88 25.51 35.84
N GLY A 98 40.74 26.44 35.45
CA GLY A 98 41.98 26.82 36.10
C GLY A 98 43.10 26.36 35.16
N GLU A 99 43.78 27.34 34.58
CA GLU A 99 44.76 27.28 33.48
C GLU A 99 45.94 26.31 33.69
N ASP A 100 46.54 25.85 32.58
CA ASP A 100 48.00 25.84 32.25
C ASP A 100 48.29 24.83 31.11
N SER A 101 48.72 25.31 29.92
CA SER A 101 50.06 25.15 29.26
C SER A 101 50.55 23.68 29.10
N GLU A 102 51.16 23.18 28.03
CA GLU A 102 51.94 23.71 26.90
C GLU A 102 52.29 22.50 25.99
N SER A 103 52.58 22.78 24.71
CA SER A 103 53.40 22.05 23.71
C SER A 103 53.59 20.51 23.77
N ASP A 104 53.40 19.81 22.63
CA ASP A 104 54.56 19.45 21.80
C ASP A 104 54.19 18.92 20.40
N ASP A 105 55.14 19.13 19.48
CA ASP A 105 55.14 18.96 18.03
C ASP A 105 55.61 17.56 17.58
N SER A 106 55.06 17.07 16.47
CA SER A 106 55.64 16.14 15.47
C SER A 106 54.50 15.64 14.56
N GLY A 107 54.48 15.81 13.25
CA GLY A 107 55.57 16.00 12.30
C GLY A 107 55.69 14.77 11.40
N ASP A 108 54.89 14.70 10.33
CA ASP A 108 55.19 14.07 9.03
C ASP A 108 53.94 14.19 8.11
N MET A 109 53.92 15.12 7.14
CA MET A 109 54.35 14.93 5.74
C MET A 109 53.61 13.74 5.08
N ILE A 110 52.70 13.95 4.11
CA ILE A 110 53.01 14.20 2.69
C ILE A 110 51.81 14.81 1.96
N THR A 111 52.14 15.76 1.08
CA THR A 111 51.38 16.59 0.13
C THR A 111 50.82 15.87 -1.12
N PRO A 112 50.00 16.56 -1.97
CA PRO A 112 48.95 15.98 -2.84
C PRO A 112 49.25 15.99 -4.37
N LEU A 113 48.20 15.71 -5.18
CA LEU A 113 48.03 15.82 -6.66
C LEU A 113 48.33 14.53 -7.46
N SER A 114 47.63 14.16 -8.54
CA SER A 114 47.03 14.99 -9.61
C SER A 114 46.00 14.23 -10.49
N LEU A 115 45.15 15.01 -11.16
CA LEU A 115 44.23 14.64 -12.26
C LEU A 115 44.99 14.27 -13.55
N GLY A 116 44.43 13.34 -14.34
CA GLY A 116 44.85 13.02 -15.72
C GLY A 116 43.78 12.28 -16.53
N LEU A 117 43.53 12.75 -17.74
CA LEU A 117 42.41 12.49 -18.69
C LEU A 117 42.66 11.27 -19.64
N PRO A 118 41.74 10.93 -20.60
CA PRO A 118 41.35 9.56 -20.98
C PRO A 118 42.07 9.00 -22.22
N ILE A 119 41.89 7.69 -22.49
CA ILE A 119 42.34 7.03 -23.74
C ILE A 119 41.19 6.27 -24.44
N ALA A 120 41.20 6.48 -25.76
CA ALA A 120 40.39 6.05 -26.91
C ALA A 120 39.94 4.56 -27.03
N GLU A 121 38.68 4.42 -27.50
CA GLU A 121 38.25 3.86 -28.82
C GLU A 121 38.82 2.51 -29.29
N LEU A 122 37.96 1.49 -29.41
CA LEU A 122 38.17 0.32 -30.29
C LEU A 122 36.84 -0.16 -30.90
N GLN A 123 36.91 -0.42 -32.21
CA GLN A 123 35.82 -0.66 -33.16
C GLN A 123 35.32 -2.11 -33.21
N VAL A 124 34.09 -2.24 -33.73
CA VAL A 124 33.36 -3.46 -34.14
C VAL A 124 33.94 -4.07 -35.41
N PRO A 125 33.81 -5.39 -35.65
CA PRO A 125 33.72 -5.92 -37.00
C PRO A 125 32.38 -6.60 -37.31
N THR A 126 31.83 -6.22 -38.45
CA THR A 126 30.68 -6.78 -39.18
C THR A 126 31.12 -8.01 -39.99
N THR A 127 30.30 -9.07 -40.04
CA THR A 127 30.37 -10.11 -41.09
C THR A 127 29.00 -10.66 -41.46
N SER A 128 28.71 -10.71 -42.75
CA SER A 128 27.65 -11.45 -43.47
C SER A 128 28.05 -11.50 -44.96
N PRO A 129 27.51 -12.36 -45.87
CA PRO A 129 26.82 -13.66 -45.74
C PRO A 129 27.35 -14.74 -46.75
N ALA A 130 26.90 -16.00 -46.65
CA ALA A 130 26.94 -17.02 -47.74
C ALA A 130 25.85 -18.09 -47.46
N GLU A 131 24.75 -18.10 -48.23
CA GLU A 131 24.39 -19.00 -49.36
C GLU A 131 23.79 -20.39 -48.98
N HIS A 132 22.54 -20.59 -49.42
CA HIS A 132 21.73 -21.83 -49.40
C HIS A 132 22.16 -22.85 -50.49
N PRO A 133 21.64 -24.10 -50.48
CA PRO A 133 20.50 -24.36 -51.39
C PRO A 133 19.43 -25.38 -50.91
N SER A 134 18.20 -25.17 -51.44
CA SER A 134 17.14 -26.12 -51.91
C SER A 134 16.55 -27.17 -50.94
N ASP A 135 15.29 -27.60 -51.00
CA ASP A 135 14.07 -27.29 -51.77
C ASP A 135 12.93 -28.12 -51.13
N GLU A 136 11.73 -27.57 -50.98
CA GLU A 136 10.46 -28.17 -51.44
C GLU A 136 9.26 -27.26 -51.11
N ALA A 137 8.42 -27.02 -52.12
CA ALA A 137 7.17 -26.26 -52.09
C ALA A 137 6.07 -27.08 -52.84
N PRO A 138 4.84 -26.56 -53.01
CA PRO A 138 3.64 -26.69 -52.17
C PRO A 138 2.54 -27.51 -52.90
N PRO A 139 1.21 -27.44 -52.58
CA PRO A 139 0.42 -26.34 -53.17
C PRO A 139 -0.93 -25.91 -52.49
N THR A 140 -1.36 -24.70 -52.87
CA THR A 140 -2.73 -24.18 -53.18
C THR A 140 -3.76 -23.78 -52.10
N GLU A 141 -4.13 -22.49 -52.15
CA GLU A 141 -5.41 -21.88 -51.72
C GLU A 141 -6.62 -22.33 -52.57
N PRO A 142 -7.87 -22.01 -52.17
CA PRO A 142 -8.51 -20.79 -52.69
C PRO A 142 -9.35 -20.00 -51.66
N ALA A 143 -9.77 -18.80 -52.09
CA ALA A 143 -10.46 -17.72 -51.36
C ALA A 143 -12.01 -17.86 -51.21
N ALA A 144 -12.58 -16.90 -50.46
CA ALA A 144 -14.00 -16.53 -50.24
C ALA A 144 -14.75 -17.37 -49.17
N GLU A 145 -15.64 -16.90 -48.29
CA GLU A 145 -16.70 -15.88 -48.37
C GLU A 145 -17.10 -15.34 -46.97
N ASP A 146 -17.92 -14.29 -47.00
CA ASP A 146 -18.71 -13.65 -45.92
C ASP A 146 -19.34 -14.60 -44.88
N ILE A 147 -19.22 -14.23 -43.59
CA ILE A 147 -20.27 -14.50 -42.60
C ILE A 147 -20.35 -13.34 -41.60
N ALA A 148 -20.81 -12.19 -42.08
CA ALA A 148 -21.50 -11.21 -41.27
C ALA A 148 -22.99 -11.58 -41.26
N ASP A 149 -23.46 -12.33 -40.26
CA ASP A 149 -24.86 -12.31 -39.81
C ASP A 149 -25.09 -13.36 -38.71
N LEU A 150 -24.91 -12.97 -37.45
CA LEU A 150 -25.73 -13.50 -36.35
C LEU A 150 -25.92 -12.37 -35.34
N PHE A 151 -27.20 -12.01 -35.13
CA PHE A 151 -27.77 -11.06 -34.18
C PHE A 151 -27.98 -9.61 -34.67
N ALA A 152 -28.91 -9.44 -35.62
CA ALA A 152 -29.80 -8.27 -35.69
C ALA A 152 -31.14 -8.59 -34.99
N SER A 153 -31.78 -7.56 -34.41
CA SER A 153 -33.05 -7.51 -33.64
C SER A 153 -32.81 -7.42 -32.11
N THR A 154 -32.82 -6.27 -31.44
CA THR A 154 -33.81 -5.17 -31.44
C THR A 154 -33.21 -3.88 -30.85
N VAL A 155 -33.20 -2.77 -31.60
CA VAL A 155 -33.04 -1.40 -31.06
C VAL A 155 -33.92 -0.44 -31.88
N PRO A 156 -34.76 0.41 -31.26
CA PRO A 156 -35.34 1.55 -31.95
C PRO A 156 -34.34 2.71 -32.02
N THR A 157 -34.19 3.21 -33.24
CA THR A 157 -33.38 4.36 -33.64
C THR A 157 -34.03 5.70 -33.28
N SER A 158 -33.33 6.56 -32.56
CA SER A 158 -33.33 8.04 -32.68
C SER A 158 -32.36 8.60 -31.63
N LEU A 159 -31.41 9.50 -31.86
CA LEU A 159 -31.15 10.40 -32.97
C LEU A 159 -29.66 10.76 -32.92
N ALA A 160 -28.90 10.41 -33.95
CA ALA A 160 -27.56 10.93 -34.19
C ALA A 160 -27.65 11.92 -35.35
N SER A 161 -27.60 13.22 -35.05
CA SER A 161 -27.22 14.25 -36.00
C SER A 161 -26.80 15.50 -35.26
N VAL A 162 -25.49 15.74 -35.14
CA VAL A 162 -24.81 16.98 -35.58
C VAL A 162 -23.31 16.65 -35.63
N SER A 163 -22.75 16.73 -36.84
CA SER A 163 -21.31 16.84 -37.07
C SER A 163 -21.00 18.29 -37.45
N LYS A 164 -19.84 18.77 -36.98
CA LYS A 164 -19.10 20.02 -37.31
C LYS A 164 -19.55 21.35 -36.67
N ALA A 165 -18.80 21.76 -35.66
CA ALA A 165 -18.18 23.10 -35.57
C ALA A 165 -16.97 23.07 -34.62
N SER A 166 -15.98 23.92 -34.85
CA SER A 166 -14.77 24.16 -34.03
C SER A 166 -14.64 25.68 -33.84
N PRO A 167 -13.79 26.21 -32.94
CA PRO A 167 -13.75 26.08 -31.49
C PRO A 167 -13.98 27.46 -30.80
N GLN A 168 -14.70 27.51 -29.66
CA GLN A 168 -14.70 28.67 -28.74
C GLN A 168 -15.10 28.25 -27.31
N GLU A 169 -14.63 29.05 -26.35
CA GLU A 169 -14.35 28.81 -24.91
C GLU A 169 -15.44 28.25 -23.96
N PRO A 170 -15.05 27.81 -22.74
CA PRO A 170 -15.74 26.79 -21.95
C PRO A 170 -16.53 27.34 -20.74
N ALA A 171 -17.13 26.37 -20.03
CA ALA A 171 -17.79 26.44 -18.71
C ALA A 171 -19.29 26.77 -18.75
N ASN A 172 -20.10 25.72 -18.74
CA ASN A 172 -21.33 25.58 -17.94
C ASN A 172 -22.00 24.19 -18.05
N ASP A 173 -21.50 23.25 -18.86
CA ASP A 173 -22.18 21.95 -19.09
C ASP A 173 -22.11 20.91 -17.96
N VAL A 174 -21.45 21.19 -16.83
CA VAL A 174 -21.32 20.21 -15.74
C VAL A 174 -22.48 20.25 -14.75
N ASP A 175 -23.14 21.40 -14.58
CA ASP A 175 -24.26 21.54 -13.64
C ASP A 175 -25.59 21.04 -14.24
N ASP A 176 -25.79 21.18 -15.55
CA ASP A 176 -27.00 20.69 -16.22
C ASP A 176 -27.02 19.16 -16.33
N LEU A 177 -25.86 18.51 -16.52
CA LEU A 177 -25.73 17.04 -16.53
C LEU A 177 -25.88 16.40 -15.14
N LEU A 178 -25.63 17.16 -14.07
CA LEU A 178 -25.84 16.73 -12.69
C LEU A 178 -27.31 16.85 -12.26
N GLY A 179 -28.06 17.80 -12.84
CA GLY A 179 -29.49 17.98 -12.60
C GLY A 179 -30.34 16.83 -13.16
N ASP A 180 -30.10 16.45 -14.43
CA ASP A 180 -30.88 15.43 -15.12
C ASP A 180 -30.66 14.02 -14.53
N TRP A 181 -29.44 13.73 -14.07
CA TRP A 181 -29.14 12.45 -13.41
C TRP A 181 -29.84 12.28 -12.06
N LEU A 182 -30.11 13.39 -11.36
CA LEU A 182 -30.70 13.39 -10.02
C LEU A 182 -32.23 13.22 -10.04
N GLU A 183 -32.91 13.67 -11.09
CA GLU A 183 -34.37 13.45 -11.25
C GLU A 183 -34.70 12.01 -11.68
N GLU A 184 -33.83 11.36 -12.46
CA GLU A 184 -34.03 9.96 -12.89
C GLU A 184 -33.71 8.94 -11.78
N THR A 185 -32.81 9.26 -10.84
CA THR A 185 -32.44 8.36 -9.74
C THR A 185 -33.35 8.45 -8.51
N LEU A 186 -34.21 9.46 -8.39
CA LEU A 186 -35.09 9.67 -7.23
C LEU A 186 -36.57 9.37 -7.49
N ALA A 187 -36.95 8.93 -8.69
CA ALA A 187 -38.33 8.52 -8.97
C ALA A 187 -38.63 7.12 -8.36
N PRO A 188 -39.68 6.97 -7.52
CA PRO A 188 -40.03 5.66 -6.99
C PRO A 188 -40.62 4.75 -8.08
N PRO A 189 -40.36 3.43 -8.05
CA PRO A 189 -40.87 2.51 -9.06
C PRO A 189 -42.40 2.35 -8.95
N LYS A 190 -43.08 2.37 -10.10
CA LYS A 190 -44.49 1.99 -10.23
C LYS A 190 -44.64 0.49 -9.95
N VAL A 191 -45.56 0.15 -9.04
CA VAL A 191 -45.90 -1.22 -8.65
C VAL A 191 -47.06 -1.71 -9.52
N ASP A 192 -46.84 -2.77 -10.30
CA ASP A 192 -47.91 -3.57 -10.91
C ASP A 192 -48.16 -4.84 -10.07
N PRO A 193 -49.42 -5.32 -9.97
CA PRO A 193 -49.81 -6.32 -8.97
C PRO A 193 -49.34 -7.74 -9.29
N VAL A 194 -48.92 -8.44 -8.23
CA VAL A 194 -48.51 -9.85 -8.18
C VAL A 194 -49.72 -10.78 -8.40
N VAL A 195 -49.58 -11.77 -9.29
CA VAL A 195 -50.48 -12.92 -9.43
C VAL A 195 -49.88 -14.11 -8.67
N THR A 196 -50.64 -14.66 -7.73
CA THR A 196 -50.36 -15.87 -6.93
C THR A 196 -50.62 -17.16 -7.72
N PRO A 197 -49.90 -18.24 -7.37
CA PRO A 197 -50.48 -19.58 -7.42
C PRO A 197 -50.45 -20.31 -6.06
N GLU A 198 -51.53 -21.05 -5.80
CA GLU A 198 -51.80 -21.93 -4.65
C GLU A 198 -51.07 -23.30 -4.72
N PRO A 199 -51.06 -24.09 -3.62
CA PRO A 199 -50.06 -25.14 -3.35
C PRO A 199 -50.45 -26.55 -3.83
N ILE A 200 -49.44 -27.39 -4.07
CA ILE A 200 -49.59 -28.85 -4.25
C ILE A 200 -48.97 -29.59 -3.06
N ALA A 201 -49.73 -30.58 -2.60
CA ALA A 201 -49.61 -31.34 -1.37
C ALA A 201 -48.35 -32.20 -1.22
N ALA A 202 -47.88 -32.30 0.03
CA ALA A 202 -46.92 -33.29 0.49
C ALA A 202 -47.65 -34.58 0.94
N SER A 203 -47.08 -35.73 0.61
CA SER A 203 -47.53 -37.05 1.07
C SER A 203 -46.80 -37.44 2.35
N GLU A 204 -47.57 -37.84 3.36
CA GLU A 204 -47.11 -38.36 4.65
C GLU A 204 -46.51 -39.77 4.55
N SER A 205 -45.53 -40.06 5.41
CA SER A 205 -45.41 -41.37 6.05
C SER A 205 -44.77 -41.24 7.45
N THR A 206 -45.66 -41.13 8.43
CA THR A 206 -45.67 -41.80 9.75
C THR A 206 -44.38 -42.51 10.22
N ASN A 207 -43.83 -42.15 11.39
CA ASN A 207 -44.22 -42.77 12.67
C ASN A 207 -43.51 -42.20 13.91
N ALA A 208 -44.22 -42.37 15.03
CA ALA A 208 -44.04 -41.80 16.36
C ALA A 208 -42.82 -42.28 17.18
N SER A 209 -42.19 -41.31 17.86
CA SER A 209 -42.06 -41.13 19.32
C SER A 209 -42.17 -42.35 20.26
N ALA A 210 -41.18 -42.53 21.15
CA ALA A 210 -41.36 -42.63 22.61
C ALA A 210 -40.02 -42.75 23.39
N THR A 211 -39.94 -42.03 24.51
CA THR A 211 -38.82 -41.86 25.44
C THR A 211 -38.79 -42.94 26.57
N PRO A 212 -37.97 -42.85 27.65
CA PRO A 212 -36.96 -43.83 28.12
C PRO A 212 -37.43 -44.70 29.32
N PRO A 213 -36.56 -45.48 30.01
CA PRO A 213 -35.95 -44.96 31.25
C PRO A 213 -34.56 -45.53 31.65
N GLN A 214 -34.01 -44.93 32.70
CA GLN A 214 -32.77 -45.21 33.44
C GLN A 214 -32.68 -46.62 34.08
N SER A 215 -31.46 -47.10 34.34
CA SER A 215 -31.19 -47.95 35.51
C SER A 215 -29.72 -47.88 35.97
N THR A 216 -29.58 -47.64 37.28
CA THR A 216 -28.38 -47.61 38.14
C THR A 216 -27.90 -49.02 38.52
N VAL A 217 -26.58 -49.25 38.56
CA VAL A 217 -25.95 -50.19 39.53
C VAL A 217 -24.56 -49.66 39.93
N ALA A 218 -24.31 -49.64 41.24
CA ALA A 218 -23.08 -49.25 41.91
C ALA A 218 -22.11 -50.43 42.10
N ARG A 219 -20.79 -50.16 42.17
CA ARG A 219 -19.88 -50.88 43.08
C ARG A 219 -18.63 -50.04 43.43
N SER A 220 -18.37 -50.03 44.74
CA SER A 220 -17.29 -49.41 45.50
C SER A 220 -15.97 -50.18 45.41
N THR A 221 -14.83 -49.46 45.42
CA THR A 221 -13.61 -49.85 46.15
C THR A 221 -12.76 -48.62 46.55
N GLN A 222 -12.76 -48.36 47.86
CA GLN A 222 -11.74 -47.82 48.77
C GLN A 222 -10.53 -47.01 48.25
N SER A 223 -10.53 -45.73 48.63
CA SER A 223 -9.61 -45.01 49.54
C SER A 223 -8.12 -45.36 49.59
N THR A 224 -7.29 -44.34 49.35
CA THR A 224 -6.19 -43.98 50.27
C THR A 224 -5.97 -42.46 50.25
N GLU A 225 -5.94 -41.88 51.44
CA GLU A 225 -5.78 -40.45 51.72
C GLU A 225 -4.38 -39.92 51.38
N SER A 226 -4.31 -38.67 50.93
CA SER A 226 -3.39 -37.69 51.52
C SER A 226 -3.92 -36.29 51.25
N THR A 227 -4.33 -35.65 52.33
CA THR A 227 -4.70 -34.26 52.49
C THR A 227 -3.46 -33.37 52.33
N HIS A 228 -3.56 -32.32 51.51
CA HIS A 228 -3.16 -30.98 51.92
C HIS A 228 -3.94 -29.92 51.15
N SER A 229 -4.70 -29.16 51.94
CA SER A 229 -5.37 -27.92 51.59
C SER A 229 -4.34 -26.84 51.26
N GLU A 230 -4.54 -26.11 50.16
CA GLU A 230 -4.55 -24.65 50.21
C GLU A 230 -5.19 -24.05 48.96
N ARG A 231 -6.24 -23.28 49.23
CA ARG A 231 -6.97 -22.41 48.32
C ARG A 231 -6.18 -21.11 48.20
N ALA A 232 -5.71 -20.76 47.01
CA ALA A 232 -5.19 -19.41 46.72
C ALA A 232 -5.51 -19.02 45.27
N GLU A 233 -6.53 -18.17 45.16
CA GLU A 233 -6.66 -17.03 44.26
C GLU A 233 -6.06 -17.11 42.85
N GLU A 234 -6.97 -17.31 41.91
CA GLU A 234 -6.83 -17.01 40.48
C GLU A 234 -6.65 -15.49 40.30
N SER A 235 -5.39 -15.06 40.28
CA SER A 235 -5.01 -13.67 39.96
C SER A 235 -4.72 -13.55 38.47
N ASN A 236 -5.58 -12.81 37.78
CA ASN A 236 -5.40 -12.25 36.45
C ASN A 236 -3.97 -11.71 36.27
N ARG A 237 -3.09 -12.47 35.61
CA ARG A 237 -1.84 -11.93 35.07
C ARG A 237 -2.14 -11.30 33.72
N THR A 238 -2.39 -10.00 33.75
CA THR A 238 -2.23 -9.12 32.61
C THR A 238 -0.86 -9.38 31.99
N ALA A 239 -0.84 -9.83 30.74
CA ALA A 239 0.38 -10.03 29.98
C ALA A 239 1.06 -8.67 29.80
N SER A 240 2.11 -8.42 30.59
CA SER A 240 3.05 -7.33 30.34
C SER A 240 3.75 -7.59 29.00
N SER A 241 3.79 -6.57 28.13
CA SER A 241 4.57 -6.63 26.89
C SER A 241 6.03 -6.93 27.24
N LYS A 242 6.57 -8.03 26.70
CA LYS A 242 8.01 -8.33 26.82
C LYS A 242 8.80 -7.20 26.17
N ALA A 243 9.80 -6.67 26.89
CA ALA A 243 10.68 -5.63 26.39
C ALA A 243 11.49 -6.14 25.19
N HIS A 244 11.57 -5.32 24.14
CA HIS A 244 12.43 -5.55 22.98
C HIS A 244 13.90 -5.40 23.42
N ILE A 245 14.71 -6.43 23.21
CA ILE A 245 16.17 -6.38 23.44
C ILE A 245 16.81 -5.98 22.10
N PRO A 246 17.61 -4.90 22.04
CA PRO A 246 18.32 -4.52 20.81
C PRO A 246 19.12 -5.71 20.25
N GLY A 247 18.86 -6.06 18.99
CA GLY A 247 19.49 -7.20 18.30
C GLY A 247 18.74 -8.54 18.39
N GLN A 248 17.65 -8.65 19.16
CA GLN A 248 16.70 -9.76 19.00
C GLN A 248 15.74 -9.44 17.86
N ILE A 249 15.82 -10.23 16.79
CA ILE A 249 14.77 -10.29 15.77
C ILE A 249 13.49 -10.71 16.50
N ASP A 250 12.44 -9.90 16.40
CA ASP A 250 11.09 -10.26 16.86
C ASP A 250 10.76 -11.68 16.36
N GLU A 251 10.19 -12.53 17.23
CA GLU A 251 9.92 -13.96 16.96
C GLU A 251 9.22 -14.13 15.59
N ASP A 252 8.38 -13.17 15.19
CA ASP A 252 7.64 -13.17 13.94
C ASP A 252 8.50 -13.01 12.67
N PHE A 253 9.66 -12.34 12.74
CA PHE A 253 10.57 -12.18 11.61
C PHE A 253 11.66 -13.27 11.58
N ALA A 254 11.87 -13.97 12.70
CA ALA A 254 12.84 -15.06 12.79
C ALA A 254 12.50 -16.22 11.85
N ALA A 255 11.20 -16.45 11.58
CA ALA A 255 10.73 -17.45 10.62
C ALA A 255 11.18 -17.18 9.18
N ARG A 256 11.75 -16.01 8.84
CA ARG A 256 12.22 -15.72 7.48
C ARG A 256 13.60 -16.29 7.16
N GLN A 257 14.30 -16.90 8.14
CA GLN A 257 15.67 -17.36 7.99
C GLN A 257 15.91 -18.77 8.55
N GLY A 258 16.94 -19.44 8.01
CA GLY A 258 17.49 -20.67 8.57
C GLY A 258 16.48 -21.81 8.75
N ALA A 259 16.65 -22.57 9.83
CA ALA A 259 15.80 -23.73 10.15
C ALA A 259 14.35 -23.34 10.46
N ALA A 260 14.13 -22.18 11.09
CA ALA A 260 12.80 -21.67 11.41
C ALA A 260 11.95 -21.44 10.15
N LYS A 261 12.57 -20.97 9.06
CA LYS A 261 11.91 -20.84 7.75
C LYS A 261 11.41 -22.17 7.22
N SER A 262 12.28 -23.17 7.20
CA SER A 262 11.92 -24.51 6.72
C SER A 262 10.83 -25.14 7.58
N GLU A 263 10.86 -24.93 8.90
CA GLU A 263 9.83 -25.43 9.81
C GLU A 263 8.48 -24.75 9.56
N ALA A 264 8.43 -23.41 9.53
CA ALA A 264 7.20 -22.65 9.28
C ALA A 264 6.59 -22.98 7.91
N LEU A 265 7.45 -23.09 6.88
CA LEU A 265 7.08 -23.47 5.53
C LEU A 265 6.41 -24.83 5.47
N ASN A 266 7.04 -25.86 6.05
CA ASN A 266 6.50 -27.22 6.07
C ASN A 266 5.23 -27.32 6.93
N ALA A 267 5.19 -26.61 8.06
CA ALA A 267 4.07 -26.65 9.00
C ALA A 267 2.79 -26.04 8.44
N THR A 268 2.91 -25.05 7.54
CA THR A 268 1.76 -24.30 7.00
C THR A 268 1.49 -24.58 5.52
N GLY A 269 2.14 -25.59 4.94
CA GLY A 269 1.79 -26.15 3.64
C GLY A 269 2.51 -25.54 2.42
N GLY A 270 3.60 -24.81 2.63
CA GLY A 270 4.55 -24.50 1.57
C GLY A 270 5.46 -25.71 1.26
N ASP A 271 6.21 -25.64 0.17
CA ASP A 271 7.12 -26.72 -0.25
C ASP A 271 8.33 -26.20 -1.05
N ALA A 272 9.21 -27.11 -1.49
CA ALA A 272 10.40 -26.76 -2.25
C ALA A 272 10.08 -26.06 -3.59
N ASN A 273 8.92 -26.34 -4.20
CA ASN A 273 8.53 -25.67 -5.45
C ASN A 273 8.10 -24.23 -5.18
N THR A 274 7.39 -23.97 -4.07
CA THR A 274 7.05 -22.60 -3.69
C THR A 274 8.32 -21.79 -3.37
N GLU A 275 9.30 -22.38 -2.69
CA GLU A 275 10.58 -21.70 -2.43
C GLU A 275 11.39 -21.43 -3.70
N ALA A 276 11.47 -22.41 -4.61
CA ALA A 276 12.12 -22.22 -5.90
C ALA A 276 11.44 -21.10 -6.72
N SER A 277 10.11 -21.04 -6.66
CA SER A 277 9.32 -20.01 -7.32
C SER A 277 9.57 -18.62 -6.72
N VAL A 278 9.63 -18.50 -5.39
CA VAL A 278 10.03 -17.26 -4.70
C VAL A 278 11.44 -16.85 -5.12
N ALA A 279 12.42 -17.77 -5.07
CA ALA A 279 13.81 -17.46 -5.43
C ALA A 279 13.94 -16.93 -6.88
N ALA A 280 13.22 -17.52 -7.83
CA ALA A 280 13.19 -17.03 -9.22
C ALA A 280 12.57 -15.63 -9.33
N ALA A 281 11.52 -15.35 -8.56
CA ALA A 281 10.86 -14.05 -8.53
C ALA A 281 11.75 -12.95 -7.93
N LEU A 282 12.48 -13.25 -6.85
CA LEU A 282 13.42 -12.30 -6.25
C LEU A 282 14.57 -11.97 -7.20
N LYS A 283 15.07 -12.99 -7.92
CA LYS A 283 16.07 -12.78 -8.96
C LYS A 283 15.56 -11.83 -10.04
N PHE A 284 14.36 -12.07 -10.57
CA PHE A 284 13.71 -11.16 -11.53
C PHE A 284 13.64 -9.73 -10.98
N LEU A 285 13.11 -9.56 -9.76
CA LEU A 285 12.96 -8.23 -9.16
C LEU A 285 14.32 -7.55 -9.00
N ALA A 286 15.36 -8.26 -8.54
CA ALA A 286 16.70 -7.72 -8.41
C ALA A 286 17.30 -7.26 -9.75
N GLU A 287 17.08 -8.01 -10.82
CA GLU A 287 17.54 -7.67 -12.18
C GLU A 287 16.79 -6.48 -12.79
N GLN A 288 15.53 -6.26 -12.39
CA GLN A 288 14.72 -5.12 -12.85
C GLN A 288 14.99 -3.80 -12.08
N GLN A 289 15.80 -3.83 -11.02
CA GLN A 289 16.09 -2.64 -10.23
C GLN A 289 17.00 -1.67 -11.01
N ARG A 290 16.66 -0.39 -11.00
CA ARG A 290 17.51 0.67 -11.56
C ARG A 290 18.73 0.96 -10.67
N ALA A 291 19.71 1.63 -11.25
CA ALA A 291 20.92 2.05 -10.55
C ALA A 291 20.66 2.98 -9.35
N ASP A 292 19.59 3.78 -9.39
CA ASP A 292 19.15 4.66 -8.30
C ASP A 292 18.34 3.95 -7.22
N GLY A 293 18.14 2.63 -7.34
CA GLY A 293 17.44 1.80 -6.36
C GLY A 293 15.94 1.65 -6.60
N ALA A 294 15.35 2.40 -7.53
CA ALA A 294 13.93 2.34 -7.83
C ALA A 294 13.56 1.22 -8.81
N TRP A 295 12.30 0.82 -8.78
CA TRP A 295 11.67 0.03 -9.85
C TRP A 295 10.84 0.93 -10.75
N ASP A 296 11.07 0.85 -12.06
CA ASP A 296 10.46 1.73 -13.04
C ASP A 296 9.04 1.27 -13.44
N PRO A 297 8.01 2.11 -13.24
CA PRO A 297 6.67 1.79 -13.68
C PRO A 297 6.57 1.62 -15.20
N LEU A 298 7.21 2.47 -15.99
CA LEU A 298 7.10 2.41 -17.45
C LEU A 298 7.78 1.16 -18.01
N ALA A 299 8.98 0.83 -17.52
CA ALA A 299 9.70 -0.37 -17.97
C ALA A 299 8.95 -1.66 -17.63
N SER A 300 8.20 -1.68 -16.52
CA SER A 300 7.35 -2.82 -16.12
C SER A 300 5.99 -2.87 -16.81
N GLY A 301 5.64 -1.89 -17.64
CA GLY A 301 4.34 -1.80 -18.31
C GLY A 301 3.19 -1.32 -17.41
N ALA A 302 3.51 -0.64 -16.31
CA ALA A 302 2.56 0.00 -15.42
C ALA A 302 1.86 1.19 -16.10
N GLY A 303 0.73 1.63 -15.54
CA GLY A 303 -0.05 2.76 -16.07
C GLY A 303 -0.86 2.47 -17.33
N ARG A 304 -1.02 1.22 -17.76
CA ARG A 304 -1.94 0.86 -18.85
C ARG A 304 -3.37 0.81 -18.33
N GLU A 305 -4.17 1.74 -18.83
CA GLU A 305 -5.59 1.81 -18.52
C GLU A 305 -6.36 0.66 -19.19
N ARG A 306 -6.91 -0.25 -18.37
CA ARG A 306 -7.77 -1.35 -18.82
C ARG A 306 -9.19 -1.27 -18.25
N ALA A 307 -9.46 -0.27 -17.41
CA ALA A 307 -10.72 -0.09 -16.70
C ALA A 307 -11.31 -1.42 -16.16
N PRO A 308 -10.57 -2.18 -15.31
CA PRO A 308 -10.96 -3.54 -14.92
C PRO A 308 -12.31 -3.62 -14.20
N LEU A 309 -12.77 -2.51 -13.64
CA LEU A 309 -14.08 -2.37 -13.00
C LEU A 309 -15.01 -1.40 -13.76
N GLY A 310 -14.78 -1.19 -15.06
CA GLY A 310 -15.51 -0.22 -15.89
C GLY A 310 -15.19 1.24 -15.59
N LEU A 311 -14.19 1.51 -14.74
CA LEU A 311 -13.80 2.86 -14.32
C LEU A 311 -12.40 3.19 -14.81
N GLN A 312 -12.26 4.32 -15.50
CA GLN A 312 -10.95 4.87 -15.87
C GLN A 312 -10.33 5.60 -14.69
N ARG A 313 -9.01 5.48 -14.53
CA ARG A 313 -8.22 6.09 -13.45
C ARG A 313 -7.05 6.90 -13.98
N GLY A 314 -7.13 7.32 -15.24
CA GLY A 314 -6.17 8.22 -15.86
C GLY A 314 -4.76 7.63 -15.88
N SER A 315 -4.62 6.34 -16.24
CA SER A 315 -3.31 5.66 -16.25
C SER A 315 -2.64 5.66 -14.87
N ALA A 316 -3.43 5.48 -13.80
CA ALA A 316 -2.91 5.30 -12.44
C ALA A 316 -1.80 4.24 -12.44
N GLY A 317 -0.71 4.50 -11.71
CA GLY A 317 0.46 3.63 -11.72
C GLY A 317 1.59 4.07 -12.65
N LYS A 318 1.35 4.93 -13.65
CA LYS A 318 2.40 5.46 -14.55
C LYS A 318 3.54 6.19 -13.80
N ARG A 319 3.25 6.75 -12.63
CA ARG A 319 4.18 7.48 -11.76
C ARG A 319 4.22 6.89 -10.34
N ALA A 320 4.10 5.57 -10.23
CA ALA A 320 4.04 4.85 -8.96
C ALA A 320 5.39 4.26 -8.51
N GLU A 321 6.50 4.91 -8.86
CA GLU A 321 7.87 4.45 -8.58
C GLU A 321 8.06 4.06 -7.10
N THR A 322 7.60 4.90 -6.17
CA THR A 322 7.74 4.61 -4.73
C THR A 322 6.91 3.42 -4.29
N GLY A 323 5.69 3.24 -4.83
CA GLY A 323 4.83 2.10 -4.55
C GLY A 323 5.41 0.78 -5.08
N LEU A 324 5.89 0.78 -6.32
CA LEU A 324 6.54 -0.41 -6.92
C LEU A 324 7.85 -0.76 -6.22
N THR A 325 8.63 0.25 -5.84
CA THR A 325 9.84 0.04 -5.03
C THR A 325 9.50 -0.53 -3.66
N GLY A 326 8.45 -0.04 -3.00
CA GLY A 326 7.95 -0.60 -1.75
C GLY A 326 7.54 -2.06 -1.88
N LEU A 327 6.78 -2.43 -2.91
CA LEU A 327 6.38 -3.82 -3.14
C LEU A 327 7.56 -4.74 -3.44
N ALA A 328 8.53 -4.31 -4.24
CA ALA A 328 9.73 -5.08 -4.53
C ALA A 328 10.57 -5.31 -3.25
N LEU A 329 10.73 -4.26 -2.43
CA LEU A 329 11.38 -4.36 -1.13
C LEU A 329 10.66 -5.30 -0.18
N LEU A 330 9.32 -5.27 -0.14
CA LEU A 330 8.54 -6.18 0.71
C LEU A 330 8.78 -7.65 0.35
N SER A 331 8.93 -7.98 -0.94
CA SER A 331 9.30 -9.34 -1.36
C SER A 331 10.73 -9.70 -0.91
N LEU A 332 11.70 -8.80 -1.14
CA LEU A 332 13.09 -9.06 -0.73
C LEU A 332 13.21 -9.26 0.80
N LEU A 333 12.54 -8.40 1.59
CA LEU A 333 12.45 -8.47 3.05
C LEU A 333 11.65 -9.69 3.53
N GLY A 334 10.59 -10.06 2.80
CA GLY A 334 9.77 -11.24 3.09
C GLY A 334 10.59 -12.53 3.08
N ALA A 335 11.51 -12.65 2.13
CA ALA A 335 12.46 -13.76 2.05
C ALA A 335 13.71 -13.61 2.95
N GLY A 336 13.75 -12.62 3.84
CA GLY A 336 14.81 -12.45 4.83
C GLY A 336 16.01 -11.62 4.37
N ASN A 337 15.98 -11.00 3.19
CA ASN A 337 17.05 -10.10 2.73
C ASN A 337 16.86 -8.70 3.32
N THR A 338 17.89 -8.15 3.95
CA THR A 338 17.91 -6.80 4.53
C THR A 338 19.03 -5.98 3.92
N HIS A 339 19.12 -4.68 4.21
CA HIS A 339 20.30 -3.89 3.81
C HIS A 339 21.57 -4.24 4.60
N GLN A 340 21.46 -5.09 5.64
CA GLN A 340 22.58 -5.54 6.46
C GLN A 340 23.05 -6.96 6.09
N SER A 341 22.17 -7.81 5.55
CA SER A 341 22.46 -9.22 5.27
C SER A 341 21.57 -9.83 4.17
N GLY A 342 22.00 -10.96 3.60
CA GLY A 342 21.28 -11.68 2.54
C GLY A 342 21.92 -11.52 1.16
N GLU A 343 21.48 -12.34 0.21
CA GLU A 343 21.98 -12.35 -1.17
C GLU A 343 21.69 -11.03 -1.88
N TYR A 344 20.50 -10.47 -1.65
CA TYR A 344 20.03 -9.24 -2.28
C TYR A 344 20.27 -8.00 -1.42
N ARG A 345 21.24 -8.04 -0.49
CA ARG A 345 21.52 -6.96 0.46
C ARG A 345 21.68 -5.60 -0.22
N ASP A 346 22.48 -5.54 -1.28
CA ASP A 346 22.78 -4.29 -1.99
C ASP A 346 21.54 -3.76 -2.73
N ASN A 347 20.66 -4.64 -3.22
CA ASN A 347 19.38 -4.23 -3.80
C ASN A 347 18.45 -3.61 -2.75
N VAL A 348 18.35 -4.24 -1.58
CA VAL A 348 17.56 -3.72 -0.45
C VAL A 348 18.10 -2.37 0.00
N TYR A 349 19.42 -2.25 0.19
CA TYR A 349 20.07 -0.99 0.55
C TYR A 349 19.71 0.13 -0.43
N ARG A 350 19.93 -0.05 -1.73
CA ARG A 350 19.62 0.98 -2.74
C ARG A 350 18.14 1.34 -2.77
N GLY A 351 17.25 0.35 -2.63
CA GLY A 351 15.81 0.60 -2.60
C GLY A 351 15.38 1.41 -1.38
N LEU A 352 15.93 1.12 -0.20
CA LEU A 352 15.67 1.90 1.01
C LEU A 352 16.23 3.32 0.89
N VAL A 353 17.46 3.48 0.38
CA VAL A 353 18.05 4.80 0.10
C VAL A 353 17.17 5.62 -0.83
N TYR A 354 16.65 5.01 -1.89
CA TYR A 354 15.70 5.66 -2.78
C TYR A 354 14.46 6.13 -2.03
N LEU A 355 13.81 5.27 -1.24
CA LEU A 355 12.60 5.66 -0.49
C LEU A 355 12.88 6.78 0.51
N LEU A 356 14.00 6.73 1.25
CA LEU A 356 14.41 7.81 2.15
C LEU A 356 14.57 9.15 1.41
N GLY A 357 15.25 9.14 0.27
CA GLY A 357 15.44 10.32 -0.57
C GLY A 357 14.15 10.87 -1.19
N ARG A 358 13.07 10.09 -1.20
CA ARG A 358 11.74 10.49 -1.70
C ARG A 358 10.75 10.83 -0.60
N GLN A 359 11.10 10.62 0.67
CA GLN A 359 10.23 10.96 1.79
C GLN A 359 10.17 12.48 1.98
N ARG A 360 8.97 13.03 1.80
CA ARG A 360 8.72 14.47 1.94
C ARG A 360 8.80 14.92 3.40
N SER A 361 8.94 16.22 3.61
CA SER A 361 9.00 16.81 4.96
C SER A 361 7.76 16.55 5.82
N ASP A 362 6.60 16.35 5.19
CA ASP A 362 5.35 15.95 5.85
C ASP A 362 5.26 14.45 6.16
N GLY A 363 6.29 13.67 5.80
CA GLY A 363 6.37 12.21 5.97
C GLY A 363 5.83 11.39 4.80
N SER A 364 5.24 12.03 3.79
CA SER A 364 4.65 11.32 2.65
C SER A 364 5.71 10.61 1.80
N LEU A 365 5.35 9.42 1.32
CA LEU A 365 6.13 8.59 0.38
C LEU A 365 5.39 8.39 -0.95
N ALA A 366 4.39 9.22 -1.23
CA ALA A 366 3.59 9.11 -2.45
C ALA A 366 4.39 9.39 -3.73
N GLY A 367 5.54 10.07 -3.64
CA GLY A 367 6.32 10.48 -4.81
C GLY A 367 5.51 11.34 -5.77
N ASP A 368 5.61 11.05 -7.06
CA ASP A 368 4.91 11.77 -8.14
C ASP A 368 3.59 11.07 -8.57
N ALA A 369 3.14 10.09 -7.78
CA ALA A 369 1.96 9.30 -8.09
C ALA A 369 0.70 10.17 -8.26
N SER A 370 -0.18 9.75 -9.18
CA SER A 370 -1.47 10.41 -9.37
C SER A 370 -2.42 10.10 -8.21
N ILE A 371 -3.50 10.88 -8.08
CA ILE A 371 -4.46 10.81 -6.97
C ILE A 371 -4.92 9.38 -6.62
N TYR A 372 -5.19 8.55 -7.62
CA TYR A 372 -5.67 7.17 -7.44
C TYR A 372 -4.57 6.17 -7.03
N ALA A 373 -3.30 6.55 -7.13
CA ALA A 373 -2.14 5.73 -6.77
C ALA A 373 -1.38 6.26 -5.54
N ALA A 374 -1.45 7.56 -5.25
CA ALA A 374 -0.62 8.24 -4.25
C ALA A 374 -0.67 7.61 -2.85
N HIS A 375 -1.88 7.33 -2.34
CA HIS A 375 -2.02 6.73 -1.01
C HIS A 375 -1.57 5.26 -0.97
N TYR A 376 -1.78 4.49 -2.04
CA TYR A 376 -1.19 3.14 -2.13
C TYR A 376 0.34 3.20 -2.15
N CYS A 377 0.90 4.11 -2.96
CA CYS A 377 2.35 4.26 -3.08
C CYS A 377 2.97 4.63 -1.73
N HIS A 378 2.35 5.57 -1.01
CA HIS A 378 2.76 5.89 0.35
C HIS A 378 2.65 4.65 1.25
N ALA A 379 1.50 4.00 1.35
CA ALA A 379 1.30 2.92 2.32
C ALA A 379 2.20 1.71 2.06
N MET A 380 2.41 1.30 0.80
CA MET A 380 3.31 0.21 0.42
C MET A 380 4.77 0.54 0.72
N ALA A 381 5.22 1.75 0.38
CA ALA A 381 6.59 2.20 0.69
C ALA A 381 6.82 2.32 2.20
N SER A 382 5.85 2.87 2.93
CA SER A 382 5.89 2.97 4.39
C SER A 382 5.96 1.59 5.05
N LEU A 383 5.20 0.61 4.56
CA LEU A 383 5.24 -0.75 5.07
C LEU A 383 6.61 -1.40 4.84
N ALA A 384 7.25 -1.14 3.70
CA ALA A 384 8.61 -1.63 3.44
C ALA A 384 9.63 -1.05 4.43
N LEU A 385 9.55 0.25 4.73
CA LEU A 385 10.38 0.88 5.76
C LEU A 385 10.09 0.29 7.15
N ALA A 386 8.81 0.05 7.46
CA ALA A 386 8.40 -0.52 8.74
C ALA A 386 8.95 -1.94 8.92
N GLU A 387 8.87 -2.80 7.91
CA GLU A 387 9.46 -4.14 7.97
C GLU A 387 10.98 -4.09 8.04
N ALA A 388 11.64 -3.20 7.28
CA ALA A 388 13.08 -3.01 7.39
C ALA A 388 13.47 -2.59 8.83
N SER A 389 12.73 -1.65 9.43
CA SER A 389 12.97 -1.21 10.81
C SER A 389 12.83 -2.36 11.82
N ALA A 390 11.79 -3.18 11.69
CA ALA A 390 11.56 -4.32 12.57
C ALA A 390 12.59 -5.44 12.42
N MET A 391 13.09 -5.66 11.20
CA MET A 391 14.08 -6.71 10.94
C MET A 391 15.50 -6.33 11.33
N THR A 392 15.82 -5.03 11.35
CA THR A 392 17.22 -4.56 11.44
C THR A 392 17.51 -3.66 12.63
N GLY A 393 16.47 -3.08 13.26
CA GLY A 393 16.64 -2.06 14.29
C GLY A 393 17.33 -0.78 13.80
N ASP A 394 17.43 -0.58 12.48
CA ASP A 394 18.19 0.54 11.91
C ASP A 394 17.54 1.90 12.24
N PRO A 395 18.25 2.83 12.90
CA PRO A 395 17.69 4.12 13.31
C PRO A 395 17.12 4.94 12.15
N ALA A 396 17.71 4.87 10.95
CA ALA A 396 17.21 5.60 9.78
C ALA A 396 15.89 5.00 9.27
N ALA A 397 15.76 3.67 9.30
CA ALA A 397 14.50 3.00 8.95
C ALA A 397 13.40 3.27 9.99
N ILE A 398 13.74 3.28 11.28
CA ILE A 398 12.82 3.61 12.38
C ILE A 398 12.30 5.05 12.21
N GLU A 399 13.19 6.02 12.05
CA GLU A 399 12.78 7.44 11.93
C GLU A 399 11.97 7.70 10.66
N ALA A 400 12.36 7.09 9.54
CA ALA A 400 11.56 7.21 8.32
C ALA A 400 10.16 6.58 8.49
N THR A 401 10.06 5.46 9.21
CA THR A 401 8.76 4.84 9.53
C THR A 401 7.94 5.75 10.45
N ARG A 402 8.54 6.36 11.47
CA ARG A 402 7.89 7.33 12.37
C ARG A 402 7.25 8.47 11.61
N ARG A 403 8.01 9.09 10.69
CA ARG A 403 7.52 10.17 9.82
C ARG A 403 6.40 9.70 8.89
N ALA A 404 6.53 8.49 8.33
CA ALA A 404 5.49 7.92 7.49
C ALA A 404 4.18 7.68 8.25
N VAL A 405 4.24 7.13 9.46
CA VAL A 405 3.06 6.95 10.33
C VAL A 405 2.45 8.30 10.71
N ALA A 406 3.27 9.32 10.97
CA ALA A 406 2.78 10.67 11.23
C ALA A 406 1.97 11.24 10.04
N TYR A 407 2.42 11.01 8.79
CA TYR A 407 1.66 11.35 7.59
C TYR A 407 0.34 10.57 7.51
N SER A 408 0.36 9.24 7.68
CA SER A 408 -0.85 8.41 7.71
C SER A 408 -1.84 8.88 8.77
N ARG A 409 -1.39 9.21 9.98
CA ARG A 409 -2.23 9.80 11.02
C ARG A 409 -2.88 11.10 10.57
N SER A 410 -2.12 11.97 9.90
CA SER A 410 -2.63 13.26 9.43
C SER A 410 -3.67 13.15 8.31
N THR A 411 -3.77 11.99 7.66
CA THR A 411 -4.70 11.72 6.56
C THR A 411 -5.87 10.82 6.95
N GLN A 412 -5.81 10.18 8.12
CA GLN A 412 -6.90 9.37 8.64
C GLN A 412 -8.14 10.23 8.91
N HIS A 413 -9.30 9.78 8.44
CA HIS A 413 -10.53 10.51 8.66
C HIS A 413 -10.93 10.49 10.15
N PRO A 414 -11.14 11.64 10.81
CA PRO A 414 -11.32 11.70 12.26
C PRO A 414 -12.62 11.04 12.76
N VAL A 415 -13.67 11.03 11.92
CA VAL A 415 -14.96 10.40 12.28
C VAL A 415 -14.99 8.91 11.97
N THR A 416 -14.72 8.50 10.73
CA THR A 416 -14.85 7.10 10.31
C THR A 416 -13.63 6.25 10.65
N GLY A 417 -12.45 6.84 10.77
CA GLY A 417 -11.18 6.13 10.95
C GLY A 417 -10.58 5.56 9.65
N GLY A 418 -11.17 5.83 8.49
CA GLY A 418 -10.71 5.31 7.20
C GLY A 418 -9.69 6.19 6.47
N TRP A 419 -9.12 5.63 5.40
CA TRP A 419 -8.25 6.31 4.43
C TRP A 419 -8.73 6.07 3.01
N ARG A 420 -8.43 7.00 2.10
CA ARG A 420 -8.72 6.85 0.67
C ARG A 420 -7.65 7.55 -0.17
N TYR A 421 -8.04 8.38 -1.14
CA TYR A 421 -7.15 8.97 -2.13
C TYR A 421 -6.72 10.38 -1.73
N THR A 422 -7.53 11.08 -0.94
CA THR A 422 -7.26 12.43 -0.46
C THR A 422 -7.59 12.59 1.01
N ARG A 423 -6.92 13.54 1.66
CA ARG A 423 -7.24 13.91 3.04
C ARG A 423 -8.69 14.38 3.13
N GLY A 424 -9.43 13.84 4.09
CA GLY A 424 -10.84 14.16 4.33
C GLY A 424 -11.83 13.21 3.63
N ASP A 425 -11.35 12.29 2.78
CA ASP A 425 -12.19 11.19 2.32
C ASP A 425 -12.61 10.30 3.50
N THR A 426 -13.86 9.84 3.51
CA THR A 426 -14.41 9.00 4.59
C THR A 426 -13.79 7.61 4.67
N GLY A 427 -13.05 7.20 3.64
CA GLY A 427 -12.28 5.97 3.61
C GLY A 427 -12.84 4.89 2.68
N ASP A 428 -11.98 3.93 2.36
CA ASP A 428 -12.35 2.67 1.73
C ASP A 428 -11.55 1.52 2.34
N LEU A 429 -12.07 0.30 2.19
CA LEU A 429 -11.45 -0.87 2.80
C LEU A 429 -10.10 -1.22 2.17
N SER A 430 -9.90 -0.92 0.87
CA SER A 430 -8.67 -1.25 0.16
C SER A 430 -7.45 -0.44 0.58
N GLN A 431 -7.65 0.77 1.10
CA GLN A 431 -6.59 1.56 1.72
C GLN A 431 -6.41 1.19 3.18
N LEU A 432 -7.50 0.79 3.85
CA LEU A 432 -7.48 0.42 5.26
C LEU A 432 -6.52 -0.74 5.54
N GLY A 433 -6.51 -1.79 4.72
CA GLY A 433 -5.66 -2.96 4.95
C GLY A 433 -4.17 -2.61 4.93
N TRP A 434 -3.71 -1.79 3.96
CA TRP A 434 -2.33 -1.33 3.91
C TRP A 434 -1.93 -0.48 5.12
N GLN A 435 -2.83 0.40 5.55
CA GLN A 435 -2.60 1.24 6.72
C GLN A 435 -2.55 0.42 8.00
N ALA A 436 -3.39 -0.61 8.13
CA ALA A 436 -3.36 -1.52 9.27
C ALA A 436 -2.05 -2.32 9.32
N MET A 437 -1.57 -2.84 8.18
CA MET A 437 -0.27 -3.50 8.09
C MET A 437 0.88 -2.54 8.44
N LEU A 438 0.85 -1.29 7.96
CA LEU A 438 1.84 -0.28 8.34
C LEU A 438 1.89 -0.07 9.85
N LEU A 439 0.73 0.10 10.50
CA LEU A 439 0.66 0.32 11.94
C LEU A 439 1.15 -0.90 12.75
N ASP A 440 0.89 -2.10 12.24
CA ASP A 440 1.40 -3.33 12.84
C ASP A 440 2.93 -3.44 12.67
N GLY A 441 3.46 -3.21 11.47
CA GLY A 441 4.90 -3.19 11.19
C GLY A 441 5.63 -2.13 12.01
N ALA A 442 5.09 -0.91 12.11
CA ALA A 442 5.68 0.17 12.90
C ALA A 442 5.72 -0.17 14.39
N ARG A 443 4.70 -0.86 14.92
CA ARG A 443 4.71 -1.34 16.31
C ARG A 443 5.86 -2.32 16.55
N ARG A 444 6.05 -3.28 15.64
CA ARG A 444 7.11 -4.29 15.71
C ARG A 444 8.50 -3.67 15.54
N GLY A 445 8.59 -2.61 14.73
CA GLY A 445 9.81 -1.81 14.53
C GLY A 445 10.16 -0.85 15.64
N GLY A 446 9.47 -0.89 16.79
CA GLY A 446 9.79 -0.03 17.94
C GLY A 446 9.44 1.45 17.74
N VAL A 447 8.67 1.81 16.71
CA VAL A 447 8.37 3.22 16.35
C VAL A 447 7.52 3.93 17.40
N PHE A 448 6.82 3.20 18.26
CA PHE A 448 5.94 3.76 19.30
C PHE A 448 6.61 3.70 20.68
N ASP A 449 7.82 4.25 20.79
CA ASP A 449 8.68 4.23 21.97
C ASP A 449 8.28 5.30 23.01
N THR A 450 7.61 6.38 22.60
CA THR A 450 7.06 7.38 23.54
C THR A 450 5.61 7.13 23.96
N ASN A 451 5.20 7.67 25.12
CA ASN A 451 3.79 7.63 25.56
C ASN A 451 2.84 8.28 24.54
N VAL A 452 3.27 9.38 23.93
CA VAL A 452 2.49 10.13 22.93
C VAL A 452 2.27 9.27 21.69
N GLU A 453 3.30 8.60 21.20
CA GLU A 453 3.19 7.74 20.03
C GLU A 453 2.34 6.50 20.28
N ARG A 454 2.47 5.86 21.46
CA ARG A 454 1.58 4.76 21.85
C ARG A 454 0.11 5.17 21.85
N GLU A 455 -0.20 6.32 22.44
CA GLU A 455 -1.56 6.86 22.47
C GLU A 455 -2.09 7.17 21.06
N ASN A 456 -1.24 7.75 20.21
CA ASN A 456 -1.57 8.01 18.81
C ASN A 456 -1.82 6.73 18.02
N SER A 457 -0.96 5.72 18.17
CA SER A 457 -1.12 4.40 17.56
C SER A 457 -2.44 3.77 18.00
N GLN A 458 -2.76 3.81 19.30
CA GLN A 458 -4.01 3.29 19.83
C GLN A 458 -5.25 3.99 19.23
N ARG A 459 -5.21 5.32 19.06
CA ARG A 459 -6.26 6.07 18.37
C ARG A 459 -6.42 5.64 16.92
N MET A 460 -5.31 5.50 16.19
CA MET A 460 -5.35 5.08 14.79
C MET A 460 -5.94 3.69 14.64
N GLN A 461 -5.54 2.75 15.50
CA GLN A 461 -6.07 1.38 15.53
C GLN A 461 -7.56 1.32 15.90
N THR A 462 -7.99 2.16 16.84
CA THR A 462 -9.42 2.32 17.15
C THR A 462 -10.20 2.81 15.92
N GLY A 463 -9.59 3.69 15.13
CA GLY A 463 -10.13 4.12 13.84
C GLY A 463 -10.23 2.98 12.81
N VAL A 464 -9.23 2.08 12.74
CA VAL A 464 -9.27 0.90 11.87
C VAL A 464 -10.47 0.01 12.22
N ALA A 465 -10.59 -0.38 13.49
CA ALA A 465 -11.72 -1.20 13.98
C ALA A 465 -13.07 -0.52 13.72
N LYS A 466 -13.15 0.80 13.95
CA LYS A 466 -14.35 1.58 13.67
C LYS A 466 -14.74 1.52 12.19
N PHE A 467 -13.78 1.71 11.27
CA PHE A 467 -14.07 1.65 9.85
C PHE A 467 -14.50 0.24 9.42
N LEU A 468 -13.84 -0.81 9.90
CA LEU A 468 -14.20 -2.21 9.64
C LEU A 468 -15.66 -2.52 10.02
N ALA A 469 -16.15 -1.93 11.11
CA ALA A 469 -17.55 -2.08 11.51
C ALA A 469 -18.52 -1.45 10.51
N THR A 470 -18.14 -0.36 9.84
CA THR A 470 -19.00 0.36 8.88
C THR A 470 -19.17 -0.35 7.54
N VAL A 471 -18.20 -1.17 7.14
CA VAL A 471 -18.24 -1.93 5.88
C VAL A 471 -18.68 -3.38 6.05
N ARG A 472 -19.02 -3.77 7.28
CA ARG A 472 -19.48 -5.12 7.62
C ARG A 472 -20.88 -5.39 7.05
N THR A 473 -21.04 -6.55 6.43
CA THR A 473 -22.29 -7.01 5.80
C THR A 473 -22.50 -8.51 6.03
N GLY A 474 -23.59 -9.08 5.53
CA GLY A 474 -23.92 -10.49 5.72
C GLY A 474 -24.65 -10.74 7.04
N LYS A 475 -25.20 -11.95 7.21
CA LYS A 475 -26.05 -12.29 8.37
C LYS A 475 -25.21 -12.47 9.63
N ALA A 476 -24.03 -13.08 9.49
CA ALA A 476 -23.05 -13.26 10.54
C ALA A 476 -21.98 -12.15 10.57
N GLY A 477 -22.04 -11.18 9.64
CA GLY A 477 -21.06 -10.10 9.57
C GLY A 477 -19.72 -10.51 8.94
N GLY A 478 -19.66 -11.65 8.25
CA GLY A 478 -18.45 -12.17 7.62
C GLY A 478 -18.13 -11.49 6.29
N SER A 479 -19.14 -11.04 5.57
CA SER A 479 -18.95 -10.33 4.29
C SER A 479 -18.58 -8.86 4.48
N ALA A 480 -17.86 -8.26 3.53
CA ALA A 480 -17.54 -6.84 3.57
C ALA A 480 -17.63 -6.13 2.21
N ALA A 481 -17.99 -4.85 2.25
CA ALA A 481 -18.08 -3.96 1.10
C ALA A 481 -16.86 -3.04 0.98
N TYR A 482 -16.65 -2.43 -0.21
CA TYR A 482 -15.55 -1.50 -0.43
C TYR A 482 -15.75 -0.19 0.34
N ARG A 483 -16.99 0.31 0.38
CA ARG A 483 -17.44 1.43 1.22
C ARG A 483 -18.78 1.11 1.89
N PRO A 484 -19.15 1.83 2.96
CA PRO A 484 -20.44 1.65 3.61
C PRO A 484 -21.59 1.83 2.62
N GLY A 485 -22.56 0.91 2.64
CA GLY A 485 -23.74 0.92 1.77
C GLY A 485 -23.54 0.31 0.38
N GLU A 486 -22.33 -0.11 0.01
CA GLU A 486 -22.08 -0.80 -1.25
C GLU A 486 -22.28 -2.33 -1.13
N ARG A 487 -22.29 -3.01 -2.29
CA ARG A 487 -22.37 -4.48 -2.31
C ARG A 487 -21.05 -5.11 -1.84
N PRO A 488 -21.11 -6.22 -1.08
CA PRO A 488 -19.91 -6.94 -0.70
C PRO A 488 -19.24 -7.62 -1.90
N THR A 489 -17.93 -7.82 -1.79
CA THR A 489 -17.14 -8.54 -2.81
C THR A 489 -16.18 -9.51 -2.13
N PRO A 490 -15.75 -10.60 -2.80
CA PRO A 490 -14.76 -11.52 -2.22
C PRO A 490 -13.46 -10.82 -1.81
N THR A 491 -13.00 -9.85 -2.62
CA THR A 491 -11.81 -9.05 -2.32
C THR A 491 -11.92 -8.30 -1.00
N MET A 492 -13.04 -7.60 -0.82
CA MET A 492 -13.28 -6.81 0.39
C MET A 492 -13.56 -7.69 1.61
N THR A 493 -14.26 -8.81 1.43
CA THR A 493 -14.43 -9.82 2.49
C THR A 493 -13.09 -10.38 2.96
N ALA A 494 -12.18 -10.73 2.05
CA ALA A 494 -10.84 -11.21 2.39
C ALA A 494 -10.03 -10.17 3.16
N GLU A 495 -9.99 -8.93 2.67
CA GLU A 495 -9.25 -7.84 3.30
C GLU A 495 -9.80 -7.49 4.68
N ALA A 496 -11.14 -7.49 4.85
CA ALA A 496 -11.75 -7.29 6.15
C ALA A 496 -11.38 -8.40 7.14
N LEU A 497 -11.47 -9.68 6.74
CA LEU A 497 -11.11 -10.80 7.61
C LEU A 497 -9.63 -10.75 8.00
N ALA A 498 -8.73 -10.56 7.01
CA ALA A 498 -7.30 -10.42 7.26
C ALA A 498 -7.00 -9.27 8.23
N THR A 499 -7.63 -8.12 8.03
CA THR A 499 -7.40 -6.94 8.87
C THR A 499 -7.93 -7.15 10.29
N ARG A 500 -9.09 -7.80 10.47
CA ARG A 500 -9.63 -8.13 11.80
C ARG A 500 -8.68 -9.04 12.60
N LEU A 501 -8.19 -10.10 11.96
CA LEU A 501 -7.22 -11.01 12.57
C LEU A 501 -5.89 -10.29 12.88
N LEU A 502 -5.43 -9.42 11.96
CA LEU A 502 -4.21 -8.64 12.15
C LEU A 502 -4.29 -7.71 13.37
N ILE A 503 -5.41 -7.01 13.58
CA ILE A 503 -5.56 -6.10 14.72
C ILE A 503 -5.98 -6.82 16.01
N GLY A 504 -6.10 -8.15 15.98
CA GLY A 504 -6.45 -8.96 17.14
C GLY A 504 -7.92 -8.86 17.56
N GLU A 505 -8.84 -8.55 16.64
CA GLU A 505 -10.27 -8.67 16.92
C GLU A 505 -10.63 -10.15 17.19
N ASN A 506 -11.43 -10.39 18.22
CA ASN A 506 -12.04 -11.70 18.43
C ASN A 506 -13.20 -11.89 17.43
N VAL A 507 -12.96 -12.63 16.36
CA VAL A 507 -13.94 -12.85 15.28
C VAL A 507 -14.75 -14.12 15.58
N PRO A 508 -16.10 -14.02 15.71
CA PRO A 508 -16.93 -15.21 15.97
C PRO A 508 -16.84 -16.27 14.87
N GLN A 509 -16.98 -17.54 15.25
CA GLN A 509 -16.82 -18.65 14.30
C GLN A 509 -17.85 -18.60 13.16
N GLU A 510 -19.08 -18.15 13.42
CA GLU A 510 -20.10 -17.96 12.38
C GLU A 510 -19.72 -16.84 11.40
N THR A 511 -19.04 -15.79 11.86
CA THR A 511 -18.51 -14.71 11.04
C THR A 511 -17.37 -15.23 10.16
N ILE A 512 -16.47 -16.04 10.72
CA ILE A 512 -15.37 -16.71 10.01
C ILE A 512 -15.93 -17.62 8.90
N ARG A 513 -16.86 -18.53 9.24
CA ARG A 513 -17.49 -19.45 8.26
C ARG A 513 -18.21 -18.72 7.13
N GLU A 514 -18.90 -17.62 7.43
CA GLU A 514 -19.55 -16.81 6.40
C GLU A 514 -18.53 -16.16 5.46
N ALA A 515 -17.40 -15.67 5.98
CA ALA A 515 -16.31 -15.14 5.17
C ALA A 515 -15.67 -16.24 4.31
N GLU A 516 -15.31 -17.38 4.88
CA GLU A 516 -14.75 -18.54 4.17
C GLU A 516 -15.64 -19.00 3.02
N ALA A 517 -16.96 -19.10 3.23
CA ALA A 517 -17.88 -19.47 2.17
C ALA A 517 -17.82 -18.52 0.96
N VAL A 518 -17.63 -17.21 1.20
CA VAL A 518 -17.41 -16.22 0.13
C VAL A 518 -16.06 -16.46 -0.55
N LEU A 519 -15.00 -16.74 0.22
CA LEU A 519 -13.66 -16.95 -0.32
C LEU A 519 -13.55 -18.24 -1.16
N MET A 520 -14.14 -19.34 -0.70
CA MET A 520 -14.15 -20.62 -1.40
C MET A 520 -14.94 -20.55 -2.72
N GLY A 521 -15.91 -19.64 -2.82
CA GLY A 521 -16.62 -19.38 -4.07
C GLY A 521 -15.76 -18.73 -5.16
N ALA A 522 -14.56 -18.24 -4.84
CA ALA A 522 -13.70 -17.50 -5.75
C ALA A 522 -12.24 -17.99 -5.79
N LEU A 523 -12.00 -19.30 -5.67
CA LEU A 523 -10.66 -19.88 -5.62
C LEU A 523 -9.72 -19.44 -6.78
N PRO A 524 -8.39 -19.34 -6.53
CA PRO A 524 -7.40 -19.02 -7.54
C PRO A 524 -7.48 -19.94 -8.77
N GLY A 525 -7.53 -19.35 -9.96
CA GLY A 525 -7.63 -20.08 -11.23
C GLY A 525 -8.96 -20.81 -11.48
N ARG A 526 -9.98 -20.64 -10.61
CA ARG A 526 -11.29 -21.29 -10.74
C ARG A 526 -12.42 -20.31 -11.12
N THR A 527 -12.13 -19.02 -11.14
CA THR A 527 -13.07 -17.96 -11.55
C THR A 527 -12.79 -17.51 -12.98
N ALA A 528 -13.85 -17.16 -13.71
CA ALA A 528 -13.72 -16.59 -15.03
C ALA A 528 -13.16 -15.15 -14.95
N GLY A 529 -12.35 -14.77 -15.93
CA GLY A 529 -11.74 -13.45 -16.01
C GLY A 529 -10.26 -13.44 -15.59
N PRO A 530 -9.64 -12.26 -15.50
CA PRO A 530 -8.24 -12.13 -15.15
C PRO A 530 -8.01 -12.43 -13.66
N ASP A 531 -6.85 -13.01 -13.36
CA ASP A 531 -6.44 -13.31 -11.99
C ASP A 531 -6.40 -12.03 -11.14
N ASN A 532 -6.87 -12.11 -9.89
CA ASN A 532 -6.89 -10.97 -8.97
C ASN A 532 -5.90 -11.21 -7.82
N LEU A 533 -4.62 -10.94 -8.07
CA LEU A 533 -3.54 -11.13 -7.08
C LEU A 533 -3.74 -10.31 -5.80
N TYR A 534 -4.41 -9.16 -5.88
CA TYR A 534 -4.76 -8.36 -4.71
C TYR A 534 -5.72 -9.09 -3.78
N TYR A 535 -6.77 -9.68 -4.36
CA TYR A 535 -7.66 -10.55 -3.62
C TYR A 535 -6.93 -11.76 -3.06
N TRP A 536 -6.08 -12.41 -3.87
CA TRP A 536 -5.40 -13.61 -3.43
C TRP A 536 -4.46 -13.36 -2.27
N TYR A 537 -3.77 -12.21 -2.27
CA TYR A 537 -2.92 -11.81 -1.17
C TYR A 537 -3.68 -11.75 0.16
N TYR A 538 -4.76 -10.96 0.24
CA TYR A 538 -5.53 -10.85 1.49
C TYR A 538 -6.25 -12.14 1.89
N ALA A 539 -6.75 -12.92 0.93
CA ALA A 539 -7.37 -14.21 1.23
C ALA A 539 -6.33 -15.20 1.78
N THR A 540 -5.11 -15.19 1.22
CA THR A 540 -3.99 -16.00 1.73
C THR A 540 -3.61 -15.55 3.14
N LEU A 541 -3.49 -14.24 3.41
CA LEU A 541 -3.21 -13.73 4.76
C LEU A 541 -4.27 -14.16 5.78
N ALA A 542 -5.55 -14.02 5.43
CA ALA A 542 -6.65 -14.37 6.33
C ALA A 542 -6.69 -15.87 6.65
N LEU A 543 -6.70 -16.71 5.61
CA LEU A 543 -6.84 -18.16 5.77
C LEU A 543 -5.58 -18.78 6.37
N HIS A 544 -4.39 -18.23 6.06
CA HIS A 544 -3.15 -18.65 6.73
C HIS A 544 -3.22 -18.42 8.23
N GLN A 545 -3.84 -17.35 8.73
CA GLN A 545 -3.97 -17.17 10.18
C GLN A 545 -4.94 -18.17 10.83
N LEU A 546 -5.90 -18.71 10.07
CA LEU A 546 -6.92 -19.64 10.59
C LEU A 546 -6.45 -21.10 10.62
N GLN A 547 -5.63 -21.54 9.66
CA GLN A 547 -5.07 -22.91 9.57
C GLN A 547 -6.14 -24.03 9.70
N ASP A 548 -7.27 -23.86 9.03
CA ASP A 548 -8.35 -24.87 8.96
C ASP A 548 -8.53 -25.43 7.53
N ASP A 549 -9.58 -26.23 7.30
CA ASP A 549 -9.84 -26.87 6.00
C ASP A 549 -9.94 -25.87 4.83
N ALA A 550 -10.34 -24.61 5.11
CA ALA A 550 -10.40 -23.56 4.09
C ALA A 550 -9.00 -23.12 3.67
N TRP A 551 -8.03 -23.10 4.60
CA TRP A 551 -6.62 -22.87 4.28
C TRP A 551 -6.06 -23.94 3.35
N ASP A 552 -6.26 -25.22 3.65
CA ASP A 552 -5.73 -26.31 2.83
C ASP A 552 -6.25 -26.25 1.40
N THR A 553 -7.57 -26.01 1.25
CA THR A 553 -8.23 -25.88 -0.05
C THR A 553 -7.72 -24.66 -0.82
N TRP A 554 -7.62 -23.51 -0.15
CA TRP A 554 -7.11 -22.27 -0.74
C TRP A 554 -5.67 -22.40 -1.19
N ASN A 555 -4.81 -22.89 -0.29
CA ASN A 555 -3.39 -23.02 -0.50
C ASN A 555 -3.08 -23.96 -1.68
N ALA A 556 -3.78 -25.09 -1.78
CA ALA A 556 -3.65 -25.99 -2.92
C ALA A 556 -3.98 -25.31 -4.26
N ALA A 557 -5.09 -24.56 -4.33
CA ALA A 557 -5.48 -23.83 -5.54
C ALA A 557 -4.50 -22.69 -5.88
N MET A 558 -4.05 -21.95 -4.87
CA MET A 558 -3.10 -20.85 -5.00
C MET A 558 -1.76 -21.35 -5.54
N LYS A 559 -1.16 -22.37 -4.93
CA LYS A 559 0.09 -22.99 -5.39
C LYS A 559 -0.05 -23.51 -6.82
N GLN A 560 -1.10 -24.27 -7.10
CA GLN A 560 -1.34 -24.81 -8.44
C GLN A 560 -1.35 -23.69 -9.49
N ARG A 561 -2.06 -22.58 -9.23
CA ARG A 561 -2.20 -21.48 -10.18
C ARG A 561 -0.92 -20.67 -10.33
N LEU A 562 -0.27 -20.28 -9.23
CA LEU A 562 0.93 -19.44 -9.29
C LEU A 562 2.11 -20.20 -9.91
N LEU A 563 2.36 -21.45 -9.52
CA LEU A 563 3.44 -22.25 -10.10
C LEU A 563 3.24 -22.51 -11.59
N ALA A 564 1.99 -22.73 -12.03
CA ALA A 564 1.69 -22.98 -13.45
C ALA A 564 1.75 -21.73 -14.33
N THR A 565 1.74 -20.52 -13.75
CA THR A 565 1.69 -19.25 -14.49
C THR A 565 2.94 -18.40 -14.35
N GLN A 566 3.89 -18.81 -13.49
CA GLN A 566 5.20 -18.18 -13.44
C GLN A 566 5.92 -18.37 -14.77
N ARG A 567 6.55 -17.30 -15.25
CA ARG A 567 7.32 -17.30 -16.49
C ARG A 567 8.74 -17.81 -16.24
N PRO A 568 9.47 -18.26 -17.29
CA PRO A 568 10.84 -18.75 -17.16
C PRO A 568 11.84 -17.75 -16.56
N ASP A 569 11.58 -16.45 -16.69
CA ASP A 569 12.38 -15.38 -16.10
C ASP A 569 12.08 -15.15 -14.61
N GLY A 570 11.12 -15.87 -14.03
CA GLY A 570 10.70 -15.74 -12.63
C GLY A 570 9.53 -14.77 -12.41
N SER A 571 9.11 -14.03 -13.45
CA SER A 571 8.03 -13.05 -13.36
C SER A 571 6.64 -13.68 -13.46
N TRP A 572 5.59 -12.95 -13.05
CA TRP A 572 4.20 -13.26 -13.43
C TRP A 572 3.67 -12.29 -14.49
N PRO A 573 2.75 -12.75 -15.37
CA PRO A 573 2.13 -11.90 -16.38
C PRO A 573 1.42 -10.68 -15.80
N ASP A 574 1.51 -9.54 -16.50
CA ASP A 574 0.77 -8.33 -16.14
C ASP A 574 -0.71 -8.37 -16.56
N SER A 575 -1.19 -9.46 -17.17
CA SER A 575 -2.57 -9.64 -17.64
C SER A 575 -3.58 -9.88 -16.51
N THR A 576 -3.14 -9.79 -15.25
CA THR A 576 -3.99 -9.82 -14.06
C THR A 576 -4.89 -8.59 -13.98
N LEU A 577 -5.91 -8.64 -13.12
CA LEU A 577 -6.93 -7.60 -12.99
C LEU A 577 -6.34 -6.20 -12.76
N TRP A 578 -5.26 -6.11 -11.96
CA TRP A 578 -4.59 -4.85 -11.61
C TRP A 578 -3.21 -4.68 -12.28
N GLY A 579 -2.73 -5.67 -13.02
CA GLY A 579 -1.40 -5.65 -13.63
C GLY A 579 -1.25 -4.59 -14.75
N GLY A 580 -2.35 -4.09 -15.32
CA GLY A 580 -2.30 -2.92 -16.20
C GLY A 580 -1.77 -1.67 -15.50
N TYR A 581 -2.20 -1.42 -14.25
CA TYR A 581 -1.76 -0.26 -13.48
C TYR A 581 -0.38 -0.47 -12.85
N GLY A 582 -0.09 -1.65 -12.31
CA GLY A 582 1.15 -1.90 -11.58
C GLY A 582 2.30 -2.53 -12.38
N GLY A 583 2.04 -3.02 -13.59
CA GLY A 583 3.04 -3.70 -14.42
C GLY A 583 3.49 -5.06 -13.85
N THR A 584 4.54 -5.61 -14.46
CA THR A 584 5.13 -6.91 -14.08
C THR A 584 5.79 -6.90 -12.72
N VAL A 585 6.28 -5.74 -12.25
CA VAL A 585 6.83 -5.59 -10.89
C VAL A 585 5.73 -5.80 -9.85
N TYR A 586 4.58 -5.14 -10.01
CA TYR A 586 3.43 -5.35 -9.13
C TYR A 586 2.97 -6.81 -9.14
N THR A 587 2.77 -7.40 -10.32
CA THR A 587 2.24 -8.78 -10.39
C THR A 587 3.21 -9.78 -9.79
N THR A 588 4.51 -9.62 -10.05
CA THR A 588 5.54 -10.49 -9.51
C THR A 588 5.65 -10.34 -8.00
N SER A 589 5.70 -9.10 -7.47
CA SER A 589 5.72 -8.88 -6.02
C SER A 589 4.48 -9.45 -5.34
N MET A 590 3.28 -9.18 -5.84
CA MET A 590 2.04 -9.69 -5.21
C MET A 590 1.96 -11.22 -5.22
N ALA A 591 2.35 -11.87 -6.31
CA ALA A 591 2.43 -13.33 -6.38
C ALA A 591 3.47 -13.90 -5.40
N THR A 592 4.64 -13.26 -5.32
CA THR A 592 5.72 -13.64 -4.40
C THR A 592 5.25 -13.53 -2.95
N LEU A 593 4.60 -12.43 -2.57
CA LEU A 593 4.09 -12.21 -1.21
C LEU A 593 3.04 -13.25 -0.79
N CYS A 594 2.24 -13.78 -1.73
CA CYS A 594 1.36 -14.92 -1.45
C CYS A 594 2.16 -16.17 -1.07
N LEU A 595 3.23 -16.47 -1.83
CA LEU A 595 4.09 -17.64 -1.60
C LEU A 595 5.02 -17.48 -0.39
N GLU A 596 5.27 -16.26 0.08
CA GLU A 596 6.05 -15.98 1.30
C GLU A 596 5.22 -16.10 2.58
N THR A 597 3.88 -16.15 2.48
CA THR A 597 2.98 -16.08 3.65
C THR A 597 3.29 -17.15 4.70
N TYR A 598 3.76 -18.34 4.28
CA TYR A 598 4.10 -19.46 5.17
C TYR A 598 5.12 -19.11 6.28
N TYR A 599 5.99 -18.13 6.03
CA TYR A 599 7.04 -17.71 6.96
C TYR A 599 7.11 -16.20 7.19
N ARG A 600 6.45 -15.39 6.35
CA ARG A 600 6.44 -13.94 6.46
C ARG A 600 5.54 -13.44 7.60
N HIS A 601 4.48 -14.19 7.90
CA HIS A 601 3.49 -13.86 8.92
C HIS A 601 3.31 -15.05 9.88
N GLN A 602 3.85 -14.92 11.09
CA GLN A 602 3.64 -15.92 12.14
C GLN A 602 2.16 -16.03 12.51
N LEU A 603 1.74 -17.24 12.89
CA LEU A 603 0.40 -17.52 13.36
C LEU A 603 0.15 -16.83 14.70
N ARG A 604 -0.86 -15.96 14.74
CA ARG A 604 -1.32 -15.28 15.96
C ARG A 604 -2.24 -16.23 16.71
N ARG A 605 -1.71 -16.90 17.74
CA ARG A 605 -2.45 -17.87 18.57
C ARG A 605 -3.20 -17.20 19.71
#